data_AF-A0A7V7XFS8-F1
#
_entry.id   AF-A0A7V7XFS8-F1
#
_cell.length_a   1.000
_cell.length_b   1.000
_cell.length_c   1.000
_cell.angle_alpha   90.00
_cell.angle_beta   90.00
_cell.angle_gamma   90.00
#
_symmetry.space_group_name_H-M   'P 1'
#
loop_
_entity.id
_entity.type
_entity.pdbx_description
1 polymer ?
#
loop_
_entity_poly.entity_id
_entity_poly.type
_entity_poly.pdbx_seq_one_letter_code
_entity_poly.pdbx_strand_id
1 'polypeptide(L)'
;MILLLAFLICTIFLTRMVLIITGRLKGPIVQMFERYGDDEPFFYPWPQFFMWSGGWLMIAQLLLRFYLGIALPIMWIGFLLLLAAFIAYRMTDRAREWEFLHALHPFWLQDLWERTTRLERRRIAYMWIRLSWKARLYYNSSDQAFLQWADLVIMATLF
;
A
#
# COMPACT_ATOMS: atom_id res chain seq x y z
N MET A 1 25.78 -7.13 11.32
CA MET A 1 25.32 -5.75 11.06
C MET A 1 24.41 -5.65 9.83
N ILE A 2 24.85 -6.10 8.64
CA ILE A 2 24.05 -6.05 7.39
C ILE A 2 22.68 -6.74 7.53
N LEU A 3 22.63 -7.95 8.11
CA LEU A 3 21.37 -8.69 8.30
C LEU A 3 20.37 -7.96 9.20
N LEU A 4 20.85 -7.28 10.25
CA LEU A 4 20.00 -6.50 11.15
C LEU A 4 19.41 -5.28 10.44
N LEU A 5 20.21 -4.60 9.62
CA LEU A 5 19.73 -3.48 8.79
C LEU A 5 18.69 -3.96 7.79
N ALA A 6 18.94 -5.08 7.09
CA ALA A 6 17.99 -5.66 6.16
C ALA A 6 16.67 -6.05 6.85
N PHE A 7 16.74 -6.64 8.04
CA PHE A 7 15.57 -6.98 8.85
C PHE A 7 14.75 -5.74 9.24
N LEU A 8 15.42 -4.68 9.67
CA LEU A 8 14.78 -3.42 10.03
C LEU A 8 14.10 -2.78 8.81
N ILE A 9 14.75 -2.80 7.65
CA ILE A 9 14.19 -2.32 6.38
C ILE A 9 12.91 -3.11 6.03
N CYS A 10 12.97 -4.45 6.05
CA CYS A 10 11.79 -5.28 5.77
C CYS A 10 10.65 -5.00 6.75
N THR A 11 10.96 -4.79 8.03
CA THR A 11 9.97 -4.45 9.06
C THR A 11 9.29 -3.12 8.75
N ILE A 12 10.05 -2.07 8.42
CA ILE A 12 9.49 -0.75 8.05
C ILE A 12 8.56 -0.87 6.84
N PHE A 13 8.97 -1.60 5.79
CA PHE A 13 8.15 -1.77 4.59
C PHE A 13 6.89 -2.59 4.86
N LEU A 14 6.97 -3.62 5.71
CA LEU A 14 5.79 -4.37 6.15
C LEU A 14 4.82 -3.50 6.93
N THR A 15 5.32 -2.75 7.92
CA THR A 15 4.48 -1.82 8.69
C THR A 15 3.81 -0.79 7.77
N ARG A 16 4.57 -0.24 6.81
CA ARG A 16 4.02 0.66 5.79
C ARG A 16 2.90 -0.02 4.99
N MET A 17 3.09 -1.26 4.54
CA MET A 17 2.05 -2.00 3.79
C MET A 17 0.80 -2.25 4.63
N VAL A 18 0.95 -2.67 5.89
CA VAL A 18 -0.17 -2.86 6.80
C VAL A 18 -0.94 -1.55 7.00
N LEU A 19 -0.25 -0.42 7.18
CA LEU A 19 -0.90 0.88 7.32
C LEU A 19 -1.65 1.29 6.05
N ILE A 20 -1.16 0.94 4.86
CA ILE A 20 -1.86 1.23 3.60
C ILE A 20 -3.10 0.34 3.46
N ILE A 21 -2.96 -0.97 3.66
CA ILE A 21 -4.07 -1.94 3.55
C ILE A 21 -5.18 -1.62 4.55
N THR A 22 -4.83 -1.24 5.78
CA THR A 22 -5.80 -0.81 6.80
C THR A 22 -6.38 0.59 6.55
N GLY A 23 -5.98 1.29 5.49
CA GLY A 23 -6.47 2.63 5.15
C GLY A 23 -5.92 3.78 6.01
N ARG A 24 -5.05 3.49 6.99
CA ARG A 24 -4.43 4.51 7.86
C ARG A 24 -3.36 5.33 7.16
N LEU A 25 -2.75 4.82 6.09
CA LEU A 25 -1.78 5.55 5.29
C LEU A 25 -2.31 5.75 3.88
N LYS A 26 -3.05 6.84 3.69
CA LYS A 26 -3.73 7.19 2.43
C LYS A 26 -2.77 7.76 1.39
N GLY A 27 -1.71 8.44 1.86
CA GLY A 27 -0.79 9.19 1.00
C GLY A 27 -0.22 8.42 -0.20
N PRO A 28 0.33 7.20 -0.03
CA PRO A 28 0.84 6.41 -1.14
C PRO A 28 -0.22 6.11 -2.21
N ILE A 29 -1.47 5.85 -1.82
CA ILE A 29 -2.58 5.58 -2.73
C ILE A 29 -2.97 6.87 -3.46
N VAL A 30 -3.15 7.97 -2.72
CA VAL A 30 -3.53 9.27 -3.30
C VAL A 30 -2.51 9.77 -4.32
N GLN A 31 -1.22 9.56 -4.07
CA GLN A 31 -0.15 9.88 -5.01
C GLN A 31 -0.22 9.06 -6.32
N MET A 32 -0.82 7.88 -6.32
CA MET A 32 -0.98 7.10 -7.56
C MET A 32 -1.92 7.78 -8.55
N PHE A 33 -2.88 8.58 -8.08
CA PHE A 33 -3.79 9.34 -8.94
C PHE A 33 -3.11 10.49 -9.68
N GLU A 34 -1.90 10.91 -9.29
CA GLU A 34 -1.15 11.96 -9.99
C GLU A 34 -0.70 11.52 -11.39
N ARG A 35 -0.44 10.21 -11.59
CA ARG A 35 0.16 9.71 -12.83
C ARG A 35 -0.74 9.94 -14.04
N TYR A 36 -0.18 10.58 -15.07
CA TYR A 36 -0.77 10.66 -16.41
C TYR A 36 -0.62 9.30 -17.12
N GLY A 37 -1.73 8.74 -17.56
CA GLY A 37 -1.81 7.52 -18.36
C GLY A 37 -3.25 7.34 -18.81
N ASP A 38 -3.52 6.40 -19.71
CA ASP A 38 -4.90 6.11 -20.16
C ASP A 38 -5.64 5.23 -19.15
N ASP A 39 -4.89 4.41 -18.41
CA ASP A 39 -5.45 3.49 -17.40
C ASP A 39 -5.70 4.14 -16.04
N GLU A 40 -6.74 3.69 -15.34
CA GLU A 40 -6.88 3.99 -13.92
C GLU A 40 -5.82 3.25 -13.09
N PRO A 41 -5.20 3.95 -12.10
CA PRO A 41 -4.22 3.33 -11.25
C PRO A 41 -4.88 2.25 -10.39
N PHE A 42 -4.45 1.00 -10.59
CA PHE A 42 -4.90 -0.15 -9.81
C PHE A 42 -3.96 -0.35 -8.62
N PHE A 43 -4.50 -0.26 -7.41
CA PHE A 43 -3.71 -0.47 -6.19
C PHE A 43 -3.68 -1.96 -5.85
N TYR A 44 -2.56 -2.61 -6.15
CA TYR A 44 -2.38 -4.05 -5.90
C TYR A 44 -1.29 -4.30 -4.83
N PRO A 45 -1.65 -4.40 -3.54
CA PRO A 45 -0.67 -4.51 -2.45
C PRO A 45 -0.05 -5.90 -2.31
N TRP A 46 -0.71 -6.94 -2.83
CA TRP A 46 -0.37 -8.35 -2.56
C TRP A 46 1.04 -8.77 -2.99
N PRO A 47 1.53 -8.45 -4.21
CA PRO A 47 2.88 -8.84 -4.61
C PRO A 47 3.92 -8.24 -3.67
N GLN A 48 3.75 -6.97 -3.30
CA GLN A 48 4.67 -6.27 -2.43
C GLN A 48 4.59 -6.79 -0.99
N PHE A 49 3.39 -7.08 -0.49
CA PHE A 49 3.18 -7.69 0.82
C PHE A 49 3.86 -9.07 0.93
N PHE A 50 3.63 -9.95 -0.05
CA PHE A 50 4.26 -11.28 -0.10
C PHE A 50 5.78 -11.20 -0.23
N MET A 51 6.28 -10.25 -1.03
CA MET A 51 7.72 -10.03 -1.18
C MET A 51 8.37 -9.64 0.16
N TRP A 52 7.83 -8.65 0.86
CA TRP A 52 8.41 -8.18 2.11
C TRP A 52 8.24 -9.19 3.26
N SER A 53 7.12 -9.90 3.32
CA SER A 53 6.89 -10.93 4.34
C SER A 53 7.80 -12.14 4.14
N GLY A 54 7.96 -12.60 2.88
CA GLY A 54 8.90 -13.65 2.53
C GLY A 54 10.34 -13.28 2.90
N GLY A 55 10.78 -12.08 2.50
CA GLY A 55 12.10 -11.55 2.85
C GLY A 55 12.31 -11.43 4.37
N TRP A 56 11.31 -10.94 5.09
CA TRP A 56 11.35 -10.80 6.55
C TRP A 56 11.52 -12.15 7.25
N LEU A 57 10.76 -13.17 6.85
CA LEU A 57 10.86 -14.52 7.42
C LEU A 57 12.22 -15.17 7.16
N MET A 58 12.77 -15.01 5.94
CA MET A 58 14.09 -15.55 5.61
C MET A 58 15.19 -14.88 6.42
N ILE A 59 15.16 -13.57 6.55
CA ILE A 59 16.15 -12.82 7.34
C ILE A 59 15.99 -13.14 8.83
N ALA A 60 14.76 -13.25 9.35
CA ALA A 60 14.48 -13.65 10.72
C ALA A 60 15.09 -15.02 11.05
N GLN A 61 14.90 -16.01 10.17
CA GLN A 61 15.48 -17.33 10.35
C GLN A 61 17.02 -17.32 10.31
N LEU A 62 17.63 -16.51 9.44
CA LEU A 62 19.08 -16.35 9.41
C LEU A 62 19.62 -15.73 10.71
N LEU A 63 18.94 -14.71 11.24
CA LEU A 63 19.28 -14.10 12.53
C LEU A 63 19.13 -15.09 13.69
N LEU A 64 18.01 -15.81 13.76
CA LEU A 64 17.77 -16.84 14.79
C LEU A 64 18.85 -17.93 14.76
N ARG A 65 19.22 -18.40 13.57
CA ARG A 65 20.28 -19.40 13.41
C ARG A 65 21.65 -18.86 13.81
N PHE A 66 21.96 -17.60 13.47
CA PHE A 66 23.25 -16.99 13.76
C PHE A 66 23.44 -16.68 15.25
N TYR A 67 22.41 -16.14 15.91
CA TYR A 67 22.52 -15.69 17.31
C TYR A 67 22.12 -16.75 18.34
N LEU A 68 21.15 -17.61 18.03
CA LEU A 68 20.60 -18.59 18.97
C LEU A 68 20.88 -20.05 18.55
N GLY A 69 21.43 -20.28 17.36
CA GLY A 69 21.63 -21.63 16.82
C GLY A 69 20.33 -22.36 16.45
N ILE A 70 19.17 -21.68 16.50
CA ILE A 70 17.86 -22.30 16.27
C ILE A 70 17.56 -22.36 14.77
N ALA A 71 17.27 -23.57 14.27
CA ALA A 71 16.80 -23.80 12.91
C ALA A 71 15.31 -24.14 12.92
N LEU A 72 14.46 -23.20 12.49
CA LEU A 72 13.03 -23.47 12.27
C LEU A 72 12.78 -23.65 10.76
N PRO A 73 11.74 -24.42 10.37
CA PRO A 73 11.37 -24.61 8.96
C PRO A 73 10.73 -23.35 8.32
N ILE A 74 10.80 -22.19 8.99
CA ILE A 74 10.22 -20.91 8.55
C ILE A 74 10.84 -20.42 7.23
N MET A 75 12.08 -20.84 6.91
CA MET A 75 12.73 -20.49 5.65
C MET A 75 11.95 -20.99 4.42
N TRP A 76 11.33 -22.18 4.51
CA TRP A 76 10.50 -22.73 3.43
C TRP A 76 9.24 -21.89 3.22
N ILE A 77 8.62 -21.44 4.32
CA ILE A 77 7.46 -20.53 4.27
C ILE A 77 7.88 -19.21 3.61
N GLY A 78 9.04 -18.66 3.98
CA GLY A 78 9.58 -17.45 3.35
C GLY A 78 9.78 -17.61 1.84
N PHE A 79 10.33 -18.74 1.39
CA PHE A 79 10.50 -19.04 -0.03
C PHE A 79 9.17 -19.17 -0.77
N LEU A 80 8.19 -19.87 -0.18
CA LEU A 80 6.84 -19.99 -0.75
C LEU A 80 6.16 -18.62 -0.90
N LEU A 81 6.35 -17.71 0.06
CA LEU A 81 5.84 -16.33 -0.05
C LEU A 81 6.52 -15.54 -1.16
N LEU A 82 7.84 -15.69 -1.35
CA LEU A 82 8.52 -15.05 -2.48
C LEU A 82 8.06 -15.62 -3.83
N LEU A 83 7.83 -16.93 -3.90
CA LEU A 83 7.24 -17.56 -5.09
C LEU A 83 5.83 -17.01 -5.36
N ALA A 84 5.00 -16.91 -4.32
CA ALA A 84 3.67 -16.31 -4.42
C ALA A 84 3.74 -14.84 -4.85
N ALA A 85 4.71 -14.07 -4.35
CA ALA A 85 4.95 -12.69 -4.76
C ALA A 85 5.30 -12.60 -6.26
N PHE A 86 6.16 -13.49 -6.75
CA PHE A 86 6.55 -13.55 -8.16
C PHE A 86 5.35 -13.90 -9.06
N ILE A 87 4.55 -14.89 -8.66
CA ILE A 87 3.32 -15.27 -9.38
C ILE A 87 2.34 -14.09 -9.38
N ALA A 88 2.08 -13.48 -8.21
CA ALA A 88 1.19 -12.34 -8.08
C ALA A 88 1.63 -11.16 -8.95
N TYR A 89 2.94 -10.87 -8.97
CA TYR A 89 3.50 -9.81 -9.82
C TYR A 89 3.27 -10.08 -11.31
N ARG A 90 3.50 -11.32 -11.77
CA ARG A 90 3.25 -11.74 -13.17
C ARG A 90 1.78 -11.72 -13.55
N MET A 91 0.89 -11.89 -12.58
CA MET A 91 -0.55 -11.88 -12.79
C MET A 91 -1.19 -10.51 -12.61
N THR A 92 -0.42 -9.45 -12.35
CA THR A 92 -0.96 -8.10 -12.07
C THR A 92 -1.91 -7.60 -13.15
N ASP A 93 -1.60 -7.86 -14.42
CA ASP A 93 -2.46 -7.42 -15.53
C ASP A 93 -3.80 -8.16 -15.55
N ARG A 94 -3.79 -9.47 -15.26
CA ARG A 94 -5.01 -10.30 -15.15
C ARG A 94 -5.79 -10.02 -13.86
N ALA A 95 -5.08 -9.64 -12.80
CA ALA A 95 -5.66 -9.33 -11.49
C ALA A 95 -6.62 -8.12 -11.57
N ARG A 96 -6.42 -7.21 -12.54
CA ARG A 96 -7.35 -6.09 -12.77
C ARG A 96 -8.77 -6.57 -13.14
N GLU A 97 -8.88 -7.71 -13.81
CA GLU A 97 -10.15 -8.27 -14.29
C GLU A 97 -10.94 -8.97 -13.17
N TRP A 98 -10.32 -9.24 -12.02
CA TRP A 98 -10.93 -9.99 -10.94
C TRP A 98 -11.66 -9.08 -9.96
N GLU A 99 -12.99 -9.12 -9.98
CA GLU A 99 -13.87 -8.29 -9.15
C GLU A 99 -13.60 -8.42 -7.64
N PHE A 100 -13.24 -9.62 -7.16
CA PHE A 100 -12.93 -9.83 -5.74
C PHE A 100 -11.71 -9.04 -5.26
N LEU A 101 -10.76 -8.72 -6.14
CA LEU A 101 -9.61 -7.90 -5.77
C LEU A 101 -9.98 -6.44 -5.56
N HIS A 102 -11.08 -5.98 -6.17
CA HIS A 102 -11.63 -4.65 -5.93
C HIS A 102 -12.28 -4.52 -4.54
N ALA A 103 -12.81 -5.61 -3.99
CA ALA A 103 -13.38 -5.66 -2.64
C ALA A 103 -12.32 -5.53 -1.53
N LEU A 104 -11.04 -5.73 -1.83
CA LEU A 104 -9.93 -5.66 -0.87
C LEU A 104 -9.36 -4.25 -0.69
N HIS A 105 -9.88 -3.26 -1.42
CA HIS A 105 -9.51 -1.87 -1.23
C HIS A 105 -10.04 -1.34 0.12
N PRO A 106 -9.33 -0.37 0.73
CA PRO A 106 -9.87 0.31 1.91
C PRO A 106 -11.22 0.95 1.60
N PHE A 107 -12.17 0.91 2.55
CA PHE A 107 -13.52 1.47 2.37
C PHE A 107 -13.50 2.94 1.91
N TRP A 108 -12.62 3.77 2.46
CA TRP A 108 -12.50 5.18 2.04
C TRP A 108 -12.17 5.34 0.56
N LEU A 109 -11.44 4.38 -0.03
CA LEU A 109 -11.03 4.43 -1.44
C LEU A 109 -12.22 4.10 -2.35
N GLN A 110 -13.04 3.13 -1.97
CA GLN A 110 -14.28 2.79 -2.68
C GLN A 110 -15.25 3.97 -2.64
N ASP A 111 -15.48 4.56 -1.46
CA ASP A 111 -16.35 5.74 -1.31
C ASP A 111 -15.84 6.94 -2.14
N LEU A 112 -14.53 7.13 -2.19
CA LEU A 112 -13.93 8.13 -3.08
C LEU A 112 -14.19 7.81 -4.55
N TRP A 113 -14.05 6.56 -4.99
CA TRP A 113 -14.28 6.16 -6.37
C TRP A 113 -15.73 6.34 -6.81
N GLU A 114 -16.69 6.01 -5.95
CA GLU A 114 -18.12 6.13 -6.24
C GLU A 114 -18.55 7.59 -6.42
N ARG A 115 -17.94 8.52 -5.67
CA ARG A 115 -18.36 9.93 -5.64
C ARG A 115 -17.60 10.84 -6.58
N THR A 116 -16.48 10.39 -7.12
CA THR A 116 -15.57 11.27 -7.86
C THR A 116 -15.30 10.78 -9.26
N THR A 117 -15.03 11.71 -10.16
CA THR A 117 -14.49 11.41 -11.48
C THR A 117 -12.98 11.23 -11.42
N ARG A 118 -12.42 10.66 -12.49
CA ARG A 118 -10.97 10.53 -12.65
C ARG A 118 -10.22 11.87 -12.58
N LEU A 119 -10.81 12.93 -13.14
CA LEU A 119 -10.23 14.27 -13.12
C LEU A 119 -10.23 14.87 -11.70
N GLU A 120 -11.30 14.64 -10.93
CA GLU A 120 -11.40 15.07 -9.54
C GLU A 120 -10.39 14.36 -8.65
N ARG A 121 -10.20 13.04 -8.80
CA ARG A 121 -9.16 12.29 -8.07
C ARG A 121 -7.75 12.81 -8.34
N ARG A 122 -7.47 13.20 -9.59
CA ARG A 122 -6.19 13.84 -9.95
C ARG A 122 -6.00 15.17 -9.20
N ARG A 123 -7.03 16.02 -9.14
CA ARG A 123 -6.99 17.29 -8.40
C ARG A 123 -6.76 17.05 -6.90
N ILE A 124 -7.45 16.08 -6.32
CA ILE A 124 -7.24 15.64 -4.93
C ILE A 124 -5.78 15.26 -4.71
N ALA A 125 -5.17 14.48 -5.62
CA ALA A 125 -3.77 14.10 -5.51
C ALA A 125 -2.81 15.29 -5.55
N TYR A 126 -3.01 16.23 -6.48
CA TYR A 126 -2.20 17.45 -6.53
C TYR A 126 -2.32 18.29 -5.26
N MET A 127 -3.53 18.43 -4.72
CA MET A 127 -3.76 19.18 -3.48
C MET A 127 -3.18 18.45 -2.26
N TRP A 128 -3.22 17.12 -2.24
CA TRP A 128 -2.62 16.31 -1.18
C TRP A 128 -1.11 16.56 -1.04
N ILE A 129 -0.40 16.71 -2.15
CA ILE A 129 1.04 17.00 -2.17
C ILE A 129 1.35 18.39 -1.61
N ARG A 130 0.39 19.32 -1.65
CA ARG A 130 0.56 20.67 -1.09
C ARG A 130 0.21 20.76 0.41
N LEU A 131 -0.44 19.73 0.97
CA LEU A 131 -0.76 19.71 2.40
C LEU A 131 0.50 19.68 3.27
N SER A 132 0.44 20.39 4.39
CA SER A 132 1.44 20.29 5.46
C SER A 132 1.43 18.88 6.06
N TRP A 133 2.57 18.47 6.65
CA TRP A 133 2.68 17.15 7.28
C TRP A 133 1.64 16.93 8.40
N LYS A 134 1.28 17.99 9.15
CA LYS A 134 0.26 17.94 10.20
C LYS A 134 -1.12 17.61 9.64
N ALA A 135 -1.51 18.28 8.56
CA ALA A 135 -2.79 18.03 7.90
C ALA A 135 -2.86 16.61 7.33
N ARG A 136 -1.78 16.13 6.70
CA ARG A 136 -1.72 14.75 6.21
C ARG A 136 -1.87 13.73 7.32
N LEU A 137 -1.25 13.92 8.48
CA LEU A 137 -1.43 13.02 9.63
C LEU A 137 -2.89 12.99 10.10
N TYR A 138 -3.53 14.16 10.20
CA TYR A 138 -4.94 14.26 10.58
C TYR A 138 -5.84 13.48 9.59
N TYR A 139 -5.73 13.74 8.29
CA TYR A 139 -6.55 13.04 7.29
C TYR A 139 -6.21 11.56 7.14
N ASN A 140 -4.95 11.16 7.34
CA ASN A 140 -4.58 9.76 7.41
C ASN A 140 -5.28 9.03 8.57
N SER A 141 -5.49 9.71 9.71
CA SER A 141 -6.10 9.13 10.90
C SER A 141 -7.63 9.01 10.86
N SER A 142 -8.31 9.84 10.06
CA SER A 142 -9.78 9.87 9.97
C SER A 142 -10.25 9.84 8.52
N ASP A 143 -10.96 8.77 8.16
CA ASP A 143 -11.53 8.59 6.82
C ASP A 143 -12.57 9.67 6.50
N GLN A 144 -13.44 10.00 7.47
CA GLN A 144 -14.45 11.04 7.32
C GLN A 144 -13.82 12.42 7.07
N ALA A 145 -12.77 12.77 7.83
CA ALA A 145 -12.10 14.05 7.65
C ALA A 145 -11.38 14.14 6.29
N PHE A 146 -10.81 13.03 5.83
CA PHE A 146 -10.22 12.93 4.49
C PHE A 146 -11.27 13.14 3.40
N LEU A 147 -12.40 12.44 3.48
CA LEU A 147 -13.47 12.54 2.47
C LEU A 147 -14.08 13.94 2.42
N GLN A 148 -14.35 14.57 3.58
CA GLN A 148 -14.82 15.96 3.63
C GLN A 148 -13.81 16.93 3.00
N TRP A 149 -12.52 16.75 3.25
CA TRP A 149 -11.49 17.55 2.60
C TRP A 149 -11.45 17.33 1.09
N ALA A 150 -11.61 16.09 0.62
CA ALA A 150 -11.68 15.77 -0.79
C ALA A 150 -12.90 16.44 -1.47
N ASP A 151 -14.07 16.40 -0.83
CA ASP A 151 -15.28 17.07 -1.31
C ASP A 151 -15.07 18.58 -1.45
N LEU A 152 -14.44 19.22 -0.46
CA LEU A 152 -14.11 20.65 -0.51
C LEU A 152 -13.16 20.98 -1.67
N VAL A 153 -12.16 20.14 -1.92
CA VAL A 153 -11.24 20.31 -3.07
C VAL A 153 -12.00 20.25 -4.38
N ILE A 154 -12.96 19.32 -4.51
CA ILE A 154 -13.78 19.19 -5.71
C ILE A 154 -14.67 20.42 -5.89
N MET A 155 -15.44 20.78 -4.86
CA MET A 155 -16.34 21.93 -4.89
C MET A 155 -15.61 23.23 -5.24
N ALA A 156 -14.41 23.45 -4.67
CA ALA A 156 -13.61 24.64 -4.95
C ALA A 156 -13.08 24.73 -6.39
N THR A 157 -13.14 23.65 -7.17
CA THR A 157 -12.59 23.58 -8.54
C THR A 157 -13.66 23.42 -9.63
N LEU A 158 -14.94 23.46 -9.25
CA LEU A 158 -16.09 23.47 -10.17
C LEU A 158 -16.53 24.90 -10.54
N PHE A 159 -15.96 25.91 -9.89
CA PHE A 159 -16.10 27.34 -10.23
C PHE A 159 -14.90 27.82 -11.03
#